data_AF-A0A1G9JQG7-F1
#
_entry.id   AF-A0A1G9JQG7-F1
#
_cell.length_a   1.000
_cell.length_b   1.000
_cell.length_c   1.000
_cell.angle_alpha   90.00
_cell.angle_beta   90.00
_cell.angle_gamma   90.00
#
_symmetry.space_group_name_H-M   'P 1'
#
loop_
_entity.id
_entity.type
_entity.pdbx_description
1 polymer ?
#
loop_
_entity_poly.entity_id
_entity_poly.type
_entity_poly.pdbx_seq_one_letter_code
_entity_poly.pdbx_strand_id
1 'polypeptide(L)'
;MLGMLQSIFRRNHTGPYPESLVRAAIEQAVDETDSCLRGVAGYRRKLRPVVIKALDQVMALVDGLEEPIRVDRAAFGQDSRLKLFFASAEHMTRVFEQDAILAALRSPGGGEPRSIYALLLMDYREQSTFGTASQGNILLKDVPQVAVDFSNHRLLDPTWEAEETLCLLRQRAYNHLLQIALNRIAMHRDKRAGLERRRTLLQAKARVSERATRGFSVSALSTPMDCSVLRKQADEIESELEKLGCDTKADRTHFKLVVDVLSRPEAHLWSEPLRLTVDPMGIKRSPDTPGAKTLTFTRLHNARGQSAVASLVKISTPF
;
A
#
# COMPACT_ATOMS: atom_id res chain seq x y z
N MET A 1 8.09 -13.70 16.39
CA MET A 1 8.77 -12.42 16.66
C MET A 1 7.88 -11.17 16.51
N LEU A 2 6.67 -11.27 15.93
CA LEU A 2 5.76 -10.14 15.67
C LEU A 2 5.37 -9.31 16.93
N GLY A 3 5.19 -9.93 18.08
CA GLY A 3 4.79 -9.23 19.32
C GLY A 3 5.85 -8.29 19.91
N MET A 4 7.14 -8.51 19.60
CA MET A 4 8.21 -7.65 20.15
C MET A 4 8.21 -6.27 19.48
N LEU A 5 7.91 -6.21 18.17
CA LEU A 5 7.78 -4.95 17.47
C LEU A 5 6.52 -4.21 17.91
N GLN A 6 5.40 -4.91 18.10
CA GLN A 6 4.17 -4.32 18.64
C GLN A 6 4.39 -3.69 20.02
N SER A 7 5.10 -4.38 20.92
CA SER A 7 5.43 -3.84 22.23
C SER A 7 6.30 -2.58 22.17
N ILE A 8 7.13 -2.43 21.14
CA ILE A 8 8.09 -1.31 21.04
C ILE A 8 7.54 -0.13 20.20
N PHE A 9 6.69 -0.39 19.20
CA PHE A 9 5.91 0.63 18.49
C PHE A 9 4.81 1.27 19.36
N ARG A 10 4.48 0.64 20.49
CA ARG A 10 3.61 1.17 21.54
C ARG A 10 4.20 2.36 22.29
N ARG A 11 5.51 2.59 22.24
CA ARG A 11 6.13 3.77 22.87
C ARG A 11 6.28 4.84 21.80
N ASN A 12 5.62 5.98 21.96
CA ASN A 12 5.90 7.17 21.15
C ASN A 12 7.36 7.60 21.42
N HIS A 13 8.25 7.32 20.46
CA HIS A 13 9.68 7.65 20.60
C HIS A 13 9.89 9.11 20.20
N THR A 14 9.91 10.02 21.16
CA THR A 14 10.45 11.37 21.01
C THR A 14 11.97 11.33 21.25
N GLY A 15 12.70 10.65 20.36
CA GLY A 15 14.15 10.47 20.48
C GLY A 15 14.70 9.40 19.53
N PRO A 16 16.03 9.12 19.56
CA PRO A 16 16.62 8.05 18.78
C PRO A 16 15.97 6.71 19.15
N TYR A 17 15.47 5.99 18.14
CA TYR A 17 14.82 4.70 18.33
C TYR A 17 15.68 3.76 19.18
N PRO A 18 15.08 3.02 20.12
CA PRO A 18 15.83 2.05 20.89
C PRO A 18 16.45 1.02 19.93
N GLU A 19 17.73 0.70 20.16
CA GLU A 19 18.49 -0.21 19.28
C GLU A 19 17.79 -1.56 19.10
N SER A 20 17.01 -1.99 20.10
CA SER A 20 16.17 -3.20 20.02
C SER A 20 15.07 -3.10 18.96
N LEU A 21 14.43 -1.93 18.77
CA LEU A 21 13.43 -1.69 17.72
C LEU A 21 14.09 -1.78 16.37
N VAL A 22 15.16 -1.01 16.16
CA VAL A 22 15.86 -0.93 14.87
C VAL A 22 16.38 -2.31 14.48
N ARG A 23 16.94 -3.05 15.44
CA ARG A 23 17.38 -4.43 15.22
C ARG A 23 16.21 -5.35 14.85
N ALA A 24 15.10 -5.28 15.56
CA ALA A 24 13.92 -6.10 15.26
C ALA A 24 13.31 -5.76 13.89
N ALA A 25 13.26 -4.48 13.52
CA ALA A 25 12.79 -4.02 12.22
C ALA A 25 13.71 -4.47 11.07
N ILE A 26 15.03 -4.46 11.29
CA ILE A 26 16.01 -5.03 10.35
C ILE A 26 15.79 -6.54 10.18
N GLU A 27 15.66 -7.30 11.28
CA GLU A 27 15.43 -8.75 11.19
C GLU A 27 14.10 -9.05 10.50
N GLN A 28 13.03 -8.30 10.81
CA GLN A 28 11.77 -8.45 10.12
C GLN A 28 11.89 -8.14 8.62
N ALA A 29 12.61 -7.07 8.25
CA ALA A 29 12.83 -6.76 6.83
C ALA A 29 13.50 -7.92 6.10
N VAL A 30 14.48 -8.57 6.73
CA VAL A 30 15.18 -9.73 6.17
C VAL A 30 14.27 -10.96 6.11
N ASP A 31 13.49 -11.23 7.16
CA ASP A 31 12.58 -12.38 7.20
C ASP A 31 11.44 -12.27 6.20
N GLU A 32 10.88 -11.07 6.00
CA GLU A 32 9.74 -10.81 5.09
C GLU A 32 10.15 -10.64 3.62
N THR A 33 11.42 -10.34 3.33
CA THR A 33 11.88 -10.12 1.93
C THR A 33 12.66 -11.31 1.39
N ASP A 34 13.85 -11.56 1.92
CA ASP A 34 14.72 -12.64 1.47
C ASP A 34 15.72 -13.01 2.58
N SER A 35 15.60 -14.24 3.09
CA SER A 35 16.46 -14.74 4.16
C SER A 35 17.93 -14.85 3.72
N CYS A 36 18.20 -14.94 2.42
CA CYS A 36 19.55 -14.93 1.84
C CYS A 36 20.30 -13.62 2.09
N LEU A 37 19.60 -12.52 2.41
CA LEU A 37 20.23 -11.24 2.76
C LEU A 37 21.12 -11.34 4.02
N ARG A 38 20.91 -12.35 4.88
CA ARG A 38 21.78 -12.64 6.04
C ARG A 38 23.22 -12.97 5.63
N GLY A 39 23.43 -13.49 4.43
CA GLY A 39 24.76 -13.82 3.89
C GLY A 39 25.60 -12.60 3.49
N VAL A 40 25.00 -11.41 3.42
CA VAL A 40 25.72 -10.19 3.03
C VAL A 40 26.53 -9.64 4.22
N ALA A 41 27.85 -9.53 4.04
CA ALA A 41 28.74 -8.97 5.05
C ALA A 41 28.29 -7.56 5.51
N GLY A 42 28.04 -7.43 6.81
CA GLY A 42 27.61 -6.18 7.44
C GLY A 42 26.20 -5.72 7.05
N TYR A 43 25.30 -6.62 6.63
CA TYR A 43 23.94 -6.26 6.20
C TYR A 43 23.20 -5.38 7.22
N ARG A 44 23.28 -5.71 8.52
CA ARG A 44 22.64 -4.91 9.59
C ARG A 44 23.12 -3.46 9.60
N ARG A 45 24.43 -3.23 9.45
CA ARG A 45 25.01 -1.87 9.42
C ARG A 45 24.56 -1.08 8.21
N LYS A 46 24.38 -1.76 7.06
CA LYS A 46 23.93 -1.13 5.81
C LYS A 46 22.42 -0.86 5.78
N LEU A 47 21.62 -1.75 6.37
CA LEU A 47 20.16 -1.60 6.45
C LEU A 47 19.73 -0.59 7.51
N ARG A 48 20.49 -0.46 8.61
CA ARG A 48 20.17 0.46 9.72
C ARG A 48 19.74 1.87 9.29
N PRO A 49 20.53 2.66 8.54
CA PRO A 49 20.14 4.02 8.18
C PRO A 49 18.89 4.06 7.31
N VAL A 50 18.69 3.03 6.50
CA VAL A 50 17.59 2.91 5.56
C VAL A 50 16.29 2.52 6.28
N VAL A 51 16.38 1.58 7.22
CA VAL A 51 15.25 1.18 8.09
C VAL A 51 14.82 2.34 8.98
N ILE A 52 15.76 3.12 9.54
CA ILE A 52 15.41 4.31 10.33
C ILE A 52 14.57 5.29 9.50
N LYS A 53 14.97 5.59 8.26
CA LYS A 53 14.16 6.44 7.36
C LYS A 53 12.77 5.87 7.08
N ALA A 54 12.67 4.55 6.88
CA ALA A 54 11.38 3.90 6.67
C ALA A 54 10.48 4.01 7.92
N LEU A 55 11.06 3.86 9.12
CA LEU A 55 10.34 4.05 10.38
C LEU A 55 9.91 5.49 10.57
N ASP A 56 10.78 6.47 10.30
CA ASP A 56 10.46 7.90 10.38
C ASP A 56 9.26 8.25 9.51
N GLN A 57 9.26 7.77 8.26
CA GLN A 57 8.14 7.99 7.34
C GLN A 57 6.85 7.33 7.84
N VAL A 58 6.94 6.10 8.33
CA VAL A 58 5.78 5.36 8.85
C VAL A 58 5.18 6.06 10.08
N MET A 59 6.02 6.57 10.98
CA MET A 59 5.53 7.35 12.12
C MET A 59 4.90 8.66 11.66
N ALA A 60 5.55 9.42 10.77
CA ALA A 60 5.01 10.65 10.23
C ALA A 60 3.64 10.46 9.54
N LEU A 61 3.46 9.34 8.83
CA LEU A 61 2.18 8.99 8.20
C LEU A 61 1.06 8.73 9.21
N VAL A 62 1.35 8.01 10.29
CA VAL A 62 0.35 7.64 11.31
C VAL A 62 0.09 8.80 12.26
N ASP A 63 1.14 9.54 12.65
CA ASP A 63 1.05 10.70 13.52
C ASP A 63 0.41 11.91 12.82
N GLY A 64 0.43 11.93 11.48
CA GLY A 64 -0.28 12.90 10.65
C GLY A 64 -1.78 12.63 10.49
N LEU A 65 -2.31 11.52 11.03
CA LEU A 65 -3.74 11.24 11.01
C LEU A 65 -4.50 12.20 11.94
N GLU A 66 -5.69 12.60 11.49
CA GLU A 66 -6.59 13.45 12.28
C GLU A 66 -7.10 12.73 13.54
N GLU A 67 -7.59 13.53 14.50
CA GLU A 67 -8.18 13.01 15.73
C GLU A 67 -9.31 12.00 15.46
N PRO A 68 -9.42 10.94 16.30
CA PRO A 68 -10.43 9.91 16.11
C PRO A 68 -11.84 10.49 16.08
N ILE A 69 -12.54 10.26 14.97
CA ILE A 69 -13.94 10.66 14.82
C ILE A 69 -14.78 9.74 15.70
N ARG A 70 -15.58 10.33 16.60
CA ARG A 70 -16.55 9.57 17.39
C ARG A 70 -17.67 9.07 16.48
N VAL A 71 -17.81 7.76 16.41
CA VAL A 71 -18.84 7.08 15.65
C VAL A 71 -19.87 6.57 16.64
N ASP A 72 -21.06 7.18 16.60
CA ASP A 72 -22.29 6.71 17.23
C ASP A 72 -23.50 7.29 16.47
N ARG A 73 -24.71 6.77 16.73
CA ARG A 73 -25.93 7.23 16.04
C ARG A 73 -26.23 8.72 16.29
N ALA A 74 -25.87 9.27 17.45
CA ALA A 74 -26.08 10.68 17.75
C ALA A 74 -25.05 11.58 17.05
N ALA A 75 -23.80 11.13 16.98
CA ALA A 75 -22.67 11.78 16.33
C ALA A 75 -22.87 11.85 14.82
N PHE A 76 -23.56 10.88 14.20
CA PHE A 76 -23.94 10.95 12.78
C PHE A 76 -24.73 12.24 12.45
N GLY A 77 -25.60 12.69 13.37
CA GLY A 77 -26.36 13.93 13.18
C GLY A 77 -25.52 15.20 13.30
N GLN A 78 -24.44 15.16 14.08
CA GLN A 78 -23.64 16.32 14.47
C GLN A 78 -22.37 16.49 13.62
N ASP A 79 -21.66 15.40 13.33
CA ASP A 79 -20.42 15.42 12.57
C ASP A 79 -20.71 15.36 11.06
N SER A 80 -20.28 16.41 10.35
CA SER A 80 -20.49 16.52 8.90
C SER A 80 -19.60 15.57 8.10
N ARG A 81 -18.50 15.07 8.70
CA ARG A 81 -17.64 14.05 8.08
C ARG A 81 -18.36 12.70 7.97
N LEU A 82 -19.08 12.30 9.01
CA LEU A 82 -19.85 11.04 9.02
C LEU A 82 -20.96 11.03 7.98
N LYS A 83 -21.64 12.17 7.78
CA LYS A 83 -22.66 12.33 6.73
C LYS A 83 -22.09 12.25 5.32
N LEU A 84 -20.82 12.63 5.17
CA LEU A 84 -20.11 12.53 3.89
C LEU A 84 -19.63 11.10 3.63
N PHE A 85 -19.20 10.40 4.68
CA PHE A 85 -18.72 9.03 4.57
C PHE A 85 -19.84 8.02 4.39
N PHE A 86 -21.00 8.21 5.03
CA PHE A 86 -22.09 7.24 4.99
C PHE A 86 -23.40 7.87 4.51
N ALA A 87 -24.07 7.17 3.59
CA ALA A 87 -25.38 7.57 3.07
C ALA A 87 -26.48 7.68 4.16
N SER A 88 -26.41 6.86 5.22
CA SER A 88 -27.34 6.91 6.34
C SER A 88 -26.74 6.33 7.61
N ALA A 89 -27.35 6.62 8.76
CA ALA A 89 -26.97 6.00 10.03
C ALA A 89 -27.14 4.47 10.01
N GLU A 90 -28.13 3.94 9.29
CA GLU A 90 -28.29 2.50 9.10
C GLU A 90 -27.18 1.90 8.24
N HIS A 91 -26.82 2.57 7.14
CA HIS A 91 -25.72 2.13 6.29
C HIS A 91 -24.42 2.07 7.09
N MET A 92 -24.16 3.09 7.90
CA MET A 92 -23.05 3.15 8.84
C MET A 92 -23.05 1.92 9.77
N THR A 93 -24.16 1.64 10.47
CA THR A 93 -24.27 0.48 11.37
C THR A 93 -24.01 -0.84 10.63
N ARG A 94 -24.60 -1.04 9.44
CA ARG A 94 -24.40 -2.27 8.64
C ARG A 94 -22.93 -2.48 8.27
N VAL A 95 -22.21 -1.44 7.88
CA VAL A 95 -20.77 -1.52 7.56
C VAL A 95 -19.98 -2.02 8.78
N PHE A 96 -20.27 -1.49 9.98
CA PHE A 96 -19.58 -1.90 11.21
C PHE A 96 -19.99 -3.29 11.71
N GLU A 97 -21.20 -3.75 11.42
CA GLU A 97 -21.67 -5.10 11.77
C GLU A 97 -21.11 -6.20 10.87
N GLN A 98 -20.84 -5.88 9.60
CA GLN A 98 -20.27 -6.82 8.63
C GLN A 98 -18.80 -7.15 8.91
N ASP A 99 -18.10 -6.34 9.71
CA ASP A 99 -16.69 -6.58 10.03
C ASP A 99 -16.54 -7.70 11.06
N ALA A 100 -15.93 -8.80 10.62
CA ALA A 100 -15.76 -10.00 11.46
C ALA A 100 -14.86 -9.76 12.68
N ILE A 101 -13.87 -8.86 12.58
CA ILE A 101 -12.95 -8.58 13.69
C ILE A 101 -13.66 -7.74 14.75
N LEU A 102 -14.44 -6.74 14.33
CA LEU A 102 -15.34 -6.02 15.24
C LEU A 102 -16.36 -6.95 15.89
N ALA A 103 -16.99 -7.86 15.14
CA ALA A 103 -17.93 -8.83 15.69
C ALA A 103 -17.27 -9.74 16.73
N ALA A 104 -16.04 -10.19 16.49
CA ALA A 104 -15.25 -10.98 17.43
C ALA A 104 -14.92 -10.19 18.71
N LEU A 105 -14.52 -8.92 18.58
CA LEU A 105 -14.25 -8.04 19.72
C LEU A 105 -15.53 -7.72 20.52
N ARG A 106 -16.69 -7.67 19.86
CA ARG A 106 -17.99 -7.44 20.50
C ARG A 106 -18.54 -8.67 21.22
N SER A 107 -18.00 -9.88 20.96
CA SER A 107 -18.49 -11.11 21.58
C SER A 107 -18.30 -11.06 23.11
N PRO A 108 -19.33 -11.44 23.90
CA PRO A 108 -19.52 -10.89 25.24
C PRO A 108 -18.59 -11.50 26.29
N GLY A 109 -17.85 -10.63 26.97
CA GLY A 109 -17.49 -10.80 28.37
C GLY A 109 -18.01 -9.57 29.11
N GLY A 110 -19.16 -9.70 29.79
CA GLY A 110 -19.93 -8.60 30.39
C GLY A 110 -19.06 -7.58 31.13
N GLY A 111 -18.81 -6.45 30.47
CA GLY A 111 -18.01 -5.35 30.96
C GLY A 111 -18.50 -4.03 30.37
N GLU A 112 -18.10 -2.93 31.01
CA GLU A 112 -18.52 -1.55 30.71
C GLU A 112 -18.47 -1.19 29.21
N PRO A 113 -19.29 -0.21 28.77
CA PRO A 113 -19.27 0.30 27.41
C PRO A 113 -17.85 0.76 27.04
N ARG A 114 -17.14 -0.07 26.28
CA ARG A 114 -15.77 0.22 25.84
C ARG A 114 -15.79 0.80 24.44
N SER A 115 -14.96 1.81 24.23
CA SER A 115 -14.77 2.36 22.89
C SER A 115 -13.77 1.50 22.12
N ILE A 116 -14.08 1.19 20.87
CA ILE A 116 -13.18 0.51 19.94
C ILE A 116 -12.58 1.56 19.02
N TYR A 117 -11.27 1.52 18.83
CA TYR A 117 -10.54 2.37 17.91
C TYR A 117 -10.16 1.56 16.67
N ALA A 118 -10.35 2.13 15.49
CA ALA A 118 -10.00 1.51 14.21
C ALA A 118 -9.66 2.58 13.18
N LEU A 119 -8.92 2.20 12.13
CA LEU A 119 -8.78 3.07 10.96
C LEU A 119 -9.85 2.73 9.92
N LEU A 120 -10.63 3.73 9.52
CA LEU A 120 -11.57 3.64 8.41
C LEU A 120 -10.88 4.08 7.13
N LEU A 121 -10.70 3.14 6.20
CA LEU A 121 -10.26 3.40 4.83
C LEU A 121 -11.47 3.45 3.89
N MET A 122 -11.46 4.41 2.98
CA MET A 122 -12.52 4.62 1.99
C MET A 122 -11.92 5.00 0.64
N ASP A 123 -12.55 4.56 -0.45
CA ASP A 123 -12.21 5.01 -1.79
C ASP A 123 -12.90 6.35 -2.05
N TYR A 124 -12.10 7.35 -2.46
CA TYR A 124 -12.59 8.69 -2.80
C TYR A 124 -12.86 8.78 -4.30
N ARG A 125 -14.09 9.17 -4.68
CA ARG A 125 -14.46 9.41 -6.08
C ARG A 125 -15.23 10.72 -6.21
N GLU A 126 -15.00 11.37 -7.34
CA GLU A 126 -15.76 12.54 -7.77
C GLU A 126 -16.70 12.11 -8.88
N GLN A 127 -18.00 12.27 -8.66
CA GLN A 127 -19.01 11.93 -9.64
C GLN A 127 -19.68 13.21 -10.14
N SER A 128 -19.62 13.43 -11.45
CA SER A 128 -20.40 14.50 -12.07
C SER A 128 -21.87 14.09 -12.06
N THR A 129 -22.68 14.85 -11.34
CA THR A 129 -24.13 14.69 -11.27
C THR A 129 -24.80 15.95 -11.78
N PHE A 130 -26.02 15.82 -12.29
CA PHE A 130 -26.84 16.97 -12.67
C PHE A 130 -27.77 17.27 -11.51
N GLY A 131 -27.64 18.47 -10.95
CA GLY A 131 -28.42 18.91 -9.80
C GLY A 131 -29.18 20.19 -10.08
N THR A 132 -30.01 20.58 -9.13
CA THR A 132 -30.61 21.92 -9.13
C THR A 132 -29.67 22.89 -8.42
N ALA A 133 -29.43 24.05 -9.01
CA ALA A 133 -28.74 25.15 -8.35
C ALA A 133 -29.68 26.36 -8.30
N SER A 134 -29.81 26.97 -7.13
CA SER A 134 -30.55 28.22 -6.99
C SER A 134 -29.59 29.39 -7.22
N GLN A 135 -29.84 30.21 -8.23
CA GLN A 135 -29.15 31.48 -8.43
C GLN A 135 -30.16 32.61 -8.19
N GLY A 136 -30.09 33.23 -7.00
CA GLY A 136 -31.10 34.19 -6.56
C GLY A 136 -32.47 33.53 -6.39
N ASN A 137 -33.47 33.97 -7.16
CA ASN A 137 -34.84 33.46 -7.12
C ASN A 137 -35.16 32.46 -8.26
N ILE A 138 -34.15 32.05 -9.04
CA ILE A 138 -34.30 31.16 -10.20
C ILE A 138 -33.69 29.80 -9.85
N LEU A 139 -34.55 28.77 -9.90
CA LEU A 139 -34.14 27.37 -9.77
C LEU A 139 -33.68 26.87 -11.15
N LEU A 140 -32.37 26.77 -11.36
CA LEU A 140 -31.81 26.15 -12.55
C LEU A 140 -31.77 24.64 -12.36
N LYS A 141 -32.46 23.91 -13.23
CA LYS A 141 -32.36 22.44 -13.35
C LYS A 141 -31.20 22.08 -14.29
N ASP A 142 -30.66 20.88 -14.11
CA ASP A 142 -29.57 20.31 -14.94
C ASP A 142 -28.23 21.07 -14.88
N VAL A 143 -27.90 21.65 -13.73
CA VAL A 143 -26.59 22.25 -13.52
C VAL A 143 -25.59 21.14 -13.25
N PRO A 144 -24.46 21.05 -13.99
CA PRO A 144 -23.41 20.09 -13.69
C PRO A 144 -22.81 20.40 -12.31
N GLN A 145 -22.87 19.42 -11.43
CA GLN A 145 -22.41 19.46 -10.05
C GLN A 145 -21.45 18.29 -9.83
N VAL A 146 -20.47 18.47 -8.95
CA VAL A 146 -19.52 17.40 -8.61
C VAL A 146 -19.88 16.89 -7.22
N ALA A 147 -20.51 15.73 -7.15
CA ALA A 147 -20.76 15.02 -5.91
C ALA A 147 -19.51 14.28 -5.47
N VAL A 148 -19.22 14.34 -4.17
CA VAL A 148 -18.17 13.53 -3.55
C VAL A 148 -18.79 12.24 -3.06
N ASP A 149 -18.22 11.12 -3.49
CA ASP A 149 -18.60 9.79 -3.02
C ASP A 149 -17.45 9.12 -2.27
N PHE A 150 -17.80 8.50 -1.14
CA PHE A 150 -16.92 7.67 -0.34
C PHE A 150 -17.48 6.25 -0.33
N SER A 151 -16.81 5.35 -1.04
CA SER A 151 -17.23 3.96 -1.20
C SER A 151 -16.19 3.00 -0.61
N ASN A 152 -16.56 1.71 -0.53
CA ASN A 152 -15.66 0.64 -0.11
C ASN A 152 -15.05 0.87 1.30
N HIS A 153 -15.93 1.02 2.29
CA HIS A 153 -15.56 1.21 3.69
C HIS A 153 -14.87 -0.04 4.23
N ARG A 154 -13.60 0.11 4.60
CA ARG A 154 -12.78 -0.98 5.15
C ARG A 154 -12.21 -0.58 6.49
N LEU A 155 -12.40 -1.44 7.49
CA LEU A 155 -11.87 -1.21 8.82
C LEU A 155 -10.56 -1.96 9.00
N LEU A 156 -9.59 -1.26 9.54
CA LEU A 156 -8.25 -1.76 9.75
C LEU A 156 -7.92 -1.74 11.24
N ASP A 157 -7.50 -2.91 11.73
CA ASP A 157 -6.94 -3.14 13.06
C ASP A 157 -7.81 -2.59 14.21
N PRO A 158 -9.09 -3.01 14.34
CA PRO A 158 -9.91 -2.57 15.46
C PRO A 158 -9.34 -3.09 16.79
N THR A 159 -9.19 -2.22 17.78
CA THR A 159 -8.68 -2.55 19.13
C THR A 159 -9.39 -1.73 20.20
N TRP A 160 -9.24 -2.12 21.47
CA TRP A 160 -9.84 -1.40 22.60
C TRP A 160 -9.07 -0.13 23.00
N GLU A 161 -7.81 -0.04 22.62
CA GLU A 161 -6.91 1.06 22.98
C GLU A 161 -6.41 1.78 21.71
N ALA A 162 -6.49 3.11 21.72
CA ALA A 162 -6.08 3.93 20.58
C ALA A 162 -4.59 3.78 20.25
N GLU A 163 -3.74 3.72 21.28
CA GLU A 163 -2.29 3.56 21.11
C GLU A 163 -1.95 2.19 20.51
N GLU A 164 -2.73 1.16 20.82
CA GLU A 164 -2.60 -0.16 20.19
C GLU A 164 -3.00 -0.11 18.71
N THR A 165 -4.09 0.58 18.36
CA THR A 165 -4.48 0.81 16.96
C THR A 165 -3.35 1.49 16.20
N LEU A 166 -2.84 2.62 16.70
CA LEU A 166 -1.76 3.37 16.05
C LEU A 166 -0.50 2.52 15.89
N CYS A 167 -0.15 1.72 16.89
CA CYS A 167 0.95 0.77 16.81
C CYS A 167 0.76 -0.27 15.70
N LEU A 168 -0.43 -0.88 15.59
CA LEU A 168 -0.75 -1.84 14.54
C LEU A 168 -0.72 -1.18 13.15
N LEU A 169 -1.19 0.06 13.03
CA LEU A 169 -1.13 0.83 11.79
C LEU A 169 0.31 1.14 11.37
N ARG A 170 1.19 1.53 12.31
CA ARG A 170 2.63 1.73 12.04
C ARG A 170 3.26 0.42 11.54
N GLN A 171 2.98 -0.69 12.22
CA GLN A 171 3.49 -2.00 11.79
C GLN A 171 2.96 -2.38 10.39
N ARG A 172 1.67 -2.16 10.12
CA ARG A 172 1.07 -2.46 8.82
C ARG A 172 1.67 -1.60 7.71
N ALA A 173 1.89 -0.32 7.94
CA ALA A 173 2.53 0.56 6.96
C ALA A 173 3.98 0.13 6.67
N TYR A 174 4.74 -0.25 7.71
CA TYR A 174 6.08 -0.82 7.53
C TYR A 174 6.05 -2.13 6.73
N ASN A 175 5.13 -3.05 7.07
CA ASN A 175 4.95 -4.29 6.34
C ASN A 175 4.58 -4.03 4.86
N HIS A 176 3.81 -2.99 4.57
CA HIS A 176 3.49 -2.63 3.20
C HIS A 176 4.75 -2.24 2.39
N LEU A 177 5.67 -1.47 2.99
CA LEU A 177 6.96 -1.15 2.37
C LEU A 177 7.79 -2.42 2.09
N LEU A 178 7.80 -3.38 3.05
CA LEU A 178 8.47 -4.66 2.87
C LEU A 178 7.83 -5.50 1.74
N GLN A 179 6.50 -5.50 1.64
CA GLN A 179 5.78 -6.17 0.55
C GLN A 179 6.08 -5.55 -0.82
N ILE A 180 6.31 -4.23 -0.90
CA ILE A 180 6.78 -3.58 -2.14
C ILE A 180 8.18 -4.07 -2.50
N ALA A 181 9.09 -4.17 -1.52
CA ALA A 181 10.44 -4.67 -1.73
C ALA A 181 10.44 -6.15 -2.16
N LEU A 182 9.64 -7.00 -1.51
CA LEU A 182 9.45 -8.40 -1.87
C LEU A 182 8.92 -8.53 -3.30
N ASN A 183 7.92 -7.74 -3.69
CA ASN A 183 7.40 -7.76 -5.05
C ASN A 183 8.46 -7.35 -6.10
N ARG A 184 9.31 -6.37 -5.81
CA ARG A 184 10.42 -6.02 -6.71
C ARG A 184 11.43 -7.16 -6.84
N ILE A 185 11.75 -7.86 -5.75
CA ILE A 185 12.60 -9.05 -5.78
C ILE A 185 11.94 -10.16 -6.62
N ALA A 186 10.65 -10.42 -6.41
CA ALA A 186 9.90 -11.43 -7.17
C ALA A 186 9.91 -11.11 -8.67
N MET A 187 9.61 -9.87 -9.06
CA MET A 187 9.69 -9.43 -10.46
C MET A 187 11.09 -9.61 -11.05
N HIS A 188 12.14 -9.35 -10.27
CA HIS A 188 13.52 -9.55 -10.71
C HIS A 188 13.81 -11.05 -10.94
N ARG A 189 13.37 -11.93 -10.03
CA ARG A 189 13.50 -13.39 -10.16
C ARG A 189 12.73 -13.91 -11.37
N ASP A 190 11.51 -13.44 -11.59
CA ASP A 190 10.68 -13.84 -12.72
C ASP A 190 11.30 -13.42 -14.06
N LYS A 191 11.83 -12.19 -14.14
CA LYS A 191 12.55 -11.71 -15.34
C LYS A 191 13.75 -12.60 -15.64
N ARG A 192 14.55 -12.96 -14.63
CA ARG A 192 15.70 -13.84 -14.79
C ARG A 192 15.28 -15.24 -15.24
N ALA A 193 14.29 -15.85 -14.58
CA ALA A 193 13.78 -17.16 -14.95
C ALA A 193 13.21 -17.18 -16.38
N GLY A 194 12.54 -16.11 -16.80
CA GLY A 194 12.06 -15.95 -18.18
C GLY A 194 13.19 -15.92 -19.21
N LEU A 195 14.26 -15.17 -18.93
CA LEU A 195 15.44 -15.11 -19.79
C LEU A 195 16.20 -16.44 -19.84
N GLU A 196 16.34 -17.13 -18.72
CA GLU A 196 16.96 -18.47 -18.65
C GLU A 196 16.17 -19.50 -19.47
N ARG A 197 14.83 -19.50 -19.38
CA ARG A 197 13.97 -20.35 -20.23
C ARG A 197 14.12 -20.02 -21.71
N ARG A 198 14.23 -18.72 -22.07
CA ARG A 198 14.45 -18.30 -23.46
C ARG A 198 15.81 -18.77 -23.97
N ARG A 199 16.86 -18.71 -23.13
CA ARG A 199 18.21 -19.21 -23.42
C ARG A 199 18.21 -20.71 -23.71
N THR A 200 17.60 -21.53 -22.85
CA THR A 200 17.58 -23.00 -23.03
C THR A 200 16.82 -23.39 -24.30
N LEU A 201 15.72 -22.70 -24.61
CA LEU A 201 14.97 -22.91 -25.85
C LEU A 201 15.78 -22.54 -27.09
N LEU A 202 16.48 -21.39 -27.09
CA LEU A 202 17.33 -20.99 -28.22
C LEU A 202 18.53 -21.93 -28.39
N GLN A 203 19.15 -22.38 -27.30
CA GLN A 203 20.23 -23.37 -27.35
C GLN A 203 19.73 -24.72 -27.89
N ALA A 204 18.53 -25.17 -27.50
CA ALA A 204 17.92 -26.37 -28.05
C ALA A 204 17.64 -26.23 -29.55
N LYS A 205 17.09 -25.08 -30.00
CA LYS A 205 16.87 -24.78 -31.42
C LYS A 205 18.17 -24.75 -32.21
N ALA A 206 19.21 -24.10 -31.70
CA ALA A 206 20.52 -24.07 -32.32
C ALA A 206 21.12 -25.48 -32.48
N ARG A 207 21.01 -26.34 -31.44
CA ARG A 207 21.48 -27.74 -31.50
C ARG A 207 20.70 -28.58 -32.51
N VAL A 208 19.38 -28.39 -32.63
CA VAL A 208 18.56 -29.08 -33.65
C VAL A 208 18.96 -28.62 -35.05
N SER A 209 19.14 -27.32 -35.26
CA SER A 209 19.60 -26.76 -36.53
C SER A 209 20.99 -27.28 -36.91
N GLU A 210 21.94 -27.32 -35.98
CA GLU A 210 23.29 -27.84 -36.22
C GLU A 210 23.30 -29.34 -36.52
N ARG A 211 22.41 -30.13 -35.90
CA ARG A 211 22.22 -31.56 -36.21
C ARG A 211 21.58 -31.75 -37.58
N ALA A 212 20.62 -30.92 -37.98
CA ALA A 212 20.01 -30.95 -39.31
C ALA A 212 21.04 -30.63 -40.41
N THR A 213 21.97 -29.69 -40.15
CA THR A 213 23.07 -29.38 -41.06
C THR A 213 24.09 -30.53 -41.16
N ARG A 214 24.28 -31.31 -40.08
CA ARG A 214 25.30 -32.37 -40.00
C ARG A 214 24.79 -33.77 -40.37
N GLY A 215 23.47 -33.99 -40.35
CA GLY A 215 22.84 -35.32 -40.39
C GLY A 215 22.00 -35.63 -41.62
N PHE A 216 22.38 -35.16 -42.82
CA PHE A 216 21.70 -35.30 -44.13
C PHE A 216 20.80 -34.12 -44.54
N SER A 217 21.36 -33.21 -45.34
CA SER A 217 20.63 -32.49 -46.39
C SER A 217 21.63 -31.90 -47.40
N VAL A 218 21.72 -32.53 -48.58
CA VAL A 218 22.24 -31.92 -49.82
C VAL A 218 21.09 -31.16 -50.49
N SER A 219 20.51 -30.19 -49.79
CA SER A 219 19.59 -29.22 -50.38
C SER A 219 19.99 -27.83 -49.93
N ALA A 220 20.66 -27.13 -50.84
CA ALA A 220 21.24 -25.81 -50.68
C ALA A 220 20.16 -24.69 -50.68
N LEU A 221 19.21 -24.75 -49.75
CA LEU A 221 18.21 -23.68 -49.57
C LEU A 221 17.99 -23.23 -48.12
N SER A 222 18.62 -23.85 -47.11
CA SER A 222 18.63 -23.31 -45.76
C SER A 222 19.84 -22.42 -45.56
N THR A 223 19.65 -21.11 -45.74
CA THR A 223 20.70 -20.09 -45.64
C THR A 223 21.42 -20.12 -44.28
N PRO A 224 22.77 -19.96 -44.25
CA PRO A 224 23.57 -19.77 -43.02
C PRO A 224 23.14 -18.59 -42.14
N MET A 225 22.26 -17.74 -42.66
CA MET A 225 21.72 -16.54 -42.01
C MET A 225 20.99 -16.89 -40.69
N ASP A 226 20.23 -17.99 -40.63
CA ASP A 226 19.41 -18.34 -39.45
C ASP A 226 20.25 -18.71 -38.22
N CYS A 227 21.35 -19.44 -38.39
CA CYS A 227 22.24 -19.78 -37.27
C CYS A 227 22.97 -18.55 -36.70
N SER A 228 23.32 -17.58 -37.57
CA SER A 228 23.98 -16.34 -37.13
C SER A 228 23.04 -15.42 -36.33
N VAL A 229 21.76 -15.35 -36.73
CA VAL A 229 20.72 -14.57 -36.03
C VAL A 229 20.40 -15.20 -34.68
N LEU A 230 20.25 -16.53 -34.62
CA LEU A 230 20.01 -17.25 -33.37
C LEU A 230 21.18 -17.13 -32.38
N ARG A 231 22.42 -17.10 -32.86
CA ARG A 231 23.62 -16.87 -32.02
C ARG A 231 23.67 -15.45 -31.47
N LYS A 232 23.43 -14.43 -32.31
CA LYS A 232 23.32 -13.04 -31.85
C LYS A 232 22.24 -12.86 -30.77
N GLN A 233 21.08 -13.48 -30.94
CA GLN A 233 20.01 -13.45 -29.92
C GLN A 233 20.41 -14.20 -28.63
N ALA A 234 21.19 -15.27 -28.73
CA ALA A 234 21.71 -15.97 -27.56
C ALA A 234 22.76 -15.12 -26.80
N ASP A 235 23.65 -14.44 -27.53
CA ASP A 235 24.67 -13.54 -26.96
C ASP A 235 24.02 -12.30 -26.31
N GLU A 236 22.95 -11.75 -26.91
CA GLU A 236 22.15 -10.66 -26.31
C GLU A 236 21.51 -11.09 -24.99
N ILE A 237 20.91 -12.29 -24.94
CA ILE A 237 20.31 -12.84 -23.72
C ILE A 237 21.39 -13.15 -22.68
N GLU A 238 22.56 -13.61 -23.09
CA GLU A 238 23.70 -13.85 -22.20
C GLU A 238 24.20 -12.53 -21.59
N SER A 239 24.29 -11.46 -22.40
CA SER A 239 24.59 -10.11 -21.90
C SER A 239 23.51 -9.57 -20.96
N GLU A 240 22.23 -9.82 -21.24
CA GLU A 240 21.14 -9.43 -20.33
C GLU A 240 21.15 -10.22 -19.02
N LEU A 241 21.48 -11.51 -19.05
CA LEU A 241 21.65 -12.34 -17.86
C LEU A 241 22.89 -11.95 -17.04
N GLU A 242 23.99 -11.58 -17.70
CA GLU A 242 25.19 -11.05 -17.03
C GLU A 242 24.90 -9.73 -16.32
N LYS A 243 24.08 -8.85 -16.92
CA LYS A 243 23.60 -7.61 -16.29
C LYS A 243 22.72 -7.88 -15.07
N LEU A 244 21.95 -8.96 -15.06
CA LEU A 244 21.11 -9.40 -13.93
C LEU A 244 21.91 -10.14 -12.84
N GLY A 245 23.09 -10.67 -13.18
CA GLY A 245 24.07 -11.25 -12.26
C GLY A 245 23.81 -12.72 -11.86
N CYS A 246 24.88 -13.48 -11.62
CA CYS A 246 24.86 -14.86 -11.09
C CYS A 246 24.30 -14.93 -9.65
N ASP A 247 24.01 -16.13 -9.11
CA ASP A 247 23.35 -16.30 -7.80
C ASP A 247 24.01 -15.55 -6.63
N THR A 248 25.34 -15.49 -6.55
CA THR A 248 26.04 -14.67 -5.53
C THR A 248 25.94 -13.16 -5.78
N LYS A 249 25.76 -12.74 -7.04
CA LYS A 249 25.44 -11.35 -7.42
C LYS A 249 23.94 -11.07 -7.24
N ALA A 250 23.08 -12.08 -7.29
CA ALA A 250 21.64 -11.95 -7.09
C ALA A 250 21.34 -11.54 -5.65
N ASP A 251 22.01 -12.12 -4.65
CA ASP A 251 21.88 -11.70 -3.24
C ASP A 251 22.26 -10.22 -3.04
N ARG A 252 23.33 -9.77 -3.69
CA ARG A 252 23.75 -8.35 -3.67
C ARG A 252 22.76 -7.45 -4.40
N THR A 253 22.09 -7.97 -5.43
CA THR A 253 21.09 -7.24 -6.22
C THR A 253 19.77 -7.14 -5.47
N HIS A 254 19.30 -8.21 -4.84
CA HIS A 254 18.16 -8.20 -3.92
C HIS A 254 18.41 -7.25 -2.76
N PHE A 255 19.61 -7.28 -2.17
CA PHE A 255 20.00 -6.34 -1.12
C PHE A 255 19.91 -4.88 -1.59
N LYS A 256 20.39 -4.58 -2.80
CA LYS A 256 20.27 -3.24 -3.40
C LYS A 256 18.81 -2.84 -3.63
N LEU A 257 17.96 -3.76 -4.09
CA LEU A 257 16.53 -3.49 -4.31
C LEU A 257 15.81 -3.16 -3.00
N VAL A 258 16.07 -3.91 -1.92
CA VAL A 258 15.51 -3.62 -0.59
C VAL A 258 16.01 -2.27 -0.07
N VAL A 259 17.31 -2.01 -0.20
CA VAL A 259 17.90 -0.72 0.18
C VAL A 259 17.28 0.41 -0.62
N ASP A 260 17.07 0.26 -1.92
CA ASP A 260 16.48 1.31 -2.77
C ASP A 260 15.04 1.64 -2.34
N VAL A 261 14.21 0.63 -2.11
CA VAL A 261 12.82 0.82 -1.63
C VAL A 261 12.79 1.52 -0.29
N LEU A 262 13.55 1.01 0.68
CA LEU A 262 13.54 1.55 2.03
C LEU A 262 14.27 2.91 2.12
N SER A 263 15.12 3.26 1.14
CA SER A 263 15.81 4.56 1.10
C SER A 263 14.90 5.70 0.66
N ARG A 264 13.80 5.37 -0.03
CA ARG A 264 12.82 6.32 -0.55
C ARG A 264 11.40 5.88 -0.15
N PRO A 265 11.10 5.78 1.16
CA PRO A 265 9.80 5.32 1.63
C PRO A 265 8.67 6.28 1.20
N GLU A 266 8.95 7.58 1.16
CA GLU A 266 8.04 8.63 0.69
C GLU A 266 7.58 8.43 -0.76
N ALA A 267 8.43 7.89 -1.63
CA ALA A 267 8.06 7.59 -3.02
C ALA A 267 7.11 6.39 -3.14
N HIS A 268 6.98 5.60 -2.06
CA HIS A 268 6.19 4.38 -2.03
C HIS A 268 4.88 4.51 -1.28
N LEU A 269 4.89 5.31 -0.21
CA LEU A 269 3.74 5.56 0.64
C LEU A 269 3.81 7.00 1.15
N TRP A 270 2.84 7.81 0.75
CA TRP A 270 2.73 9.20 1.19
C TRP A 270 1.28 9.53 1.54
N SER A 271 1.12 10.57 2.35
CA SER A 271 -0.18 11.14 2.71
C SER A 271 -0.28 12.58 2.20
N GLU A 272 -1.47 12.96 1.75
CA GLU A 272 -1.77 14.32 1.32
C GLU A 272 -3.06 14.81 2.01
N PRO A 273 -3.10 16.06 2.48
CA PRO A 273 -4.33 16.64 3.01
C PRO A 273 -5.29 16.95 1.85
N LEU A 274 -6.46 16.32 1.89
CA LEU A 274 -7.57 16.55 0.97
C LEU A 274 -8.56 17.52 1.62
N ARG A 275 -8.55 18.78 1.17
CA ARG A 275 -9.53 19.80 1.60
C ARG A 275 -10.72 19.82 0.67
N LEU A 276 -11.91 19.59 1.21
CA LEU A 276 -13.17 19.57 0.46
C LEU A 276 -14.15 20.55 1.09
N THR A 277 -14.67 21.47 0.29
CA THR A 277 -15.80 22.32 0.68
C THR A 277 -17.08 21.74 0.08
N VAL A 278 -17.90 21.13 0.94
CA VAL A 278 -19.09 20.38 0.55
C VAL A 278 -20.33 20.93 1.24
N ASP A 279 -21.47 20.87 0.55
CA ASP A 279 -22.77 21.10 1.17
C ASP A 279 -23.24 19.85 1.96
N PRO A 280 -24.31 19.95 2.77
CA PRO A 280 -24.85 18.80 3.51
C PRO A 280 -25.33 17.63 2.63
N MET A 281 -25.45 17.84 1.32
CA MET A 281 -25.80 16.81 0.33
C MET A 281 -24.55 16.15 -0.30
N GLY A 282 -23.35 16.52 0.13
CA GLY A 282 -22.09 15.96 -0.36
C GLY A 282 -21.62 16.53 -1.69
N ILE A 283 -22.16 17.67 -2.12
CA ILE A 283 -21.84 18.31 -3.39
C ILE A 283 -20.73 19.33 -3.16
N LYS A 284 -19.68 19.31 -3.98
CA LYS A 284 -18.61 20.31 -3.95
C LYS A 284 -19.18 21.70 -4.27
N ARG A 285 -18.92 22.66 -3.39
CA ARG A 285 -19.32 24.06 -3.56
C ARG A 285 -18.11 24.99 -3.44
N SER A 286 -18.27 26.19 -3.97
CA SER A 286 -17.33 27.29 -3.70
C SER A 286 -17.38 27.65 -2.21
N PRO A 287 -16.26 28.03 -1.57
CA PRO A 287 -16.21 28.43 -0.16
C PRO A 287 -17.16 29.56 0.23
N ASP A 288 -17.60 30.38 -0.72
CA ASP A 288 -18.51 31.51 -0.48
C ASP A 288 -20.01 31.09 -0.40
N THR A 289 -20.31 29.80 -0.52
CA THR A 289 -21.70 29.31 -0.55
C THR A 289 -22.26 29.14 0.87
N PRO A 290 -23.41 29.75 1.21
CA PRO A 290 -24.01 29.59 2.53
C PRO A 290 -24.39 28.12 2.80
N GLY A 291 -23.89 27.57 3.90
CA GLY A 291 -24.11 26.18 4.30
C GLY A 291 -23.04 25.18 3.83
N ALA A 292 -22.07 25.61 3.01
CA ALA A 292 -20.92 24.79 2.67
C ALA A 292 -19.93 24.72 3.84
N LYS A 293 -19.46 23.51 4.15
CA LYS A 293 -18.46 23.26 5.19
C LYS A 293 -17.16 22.77 4.57
N THR A 294 -16.05 23.39 4.95
CA THR A 294 -14.71 22.93 4.58
C THR A 294 -14.27 21.84 5.54
N LEU A 295 -14.10 20.64 5.01
CA LEU A 295 -13.61 19.47 5.72
C LEU A 295 -12.22 19.12 5.19
N THR A 296 -11.32 18.74 6.09
CA THR A 296 -10.01 18.19 5.72
C THR A 296 -10.05 16.69 5.97
N PHE A 297 -9.36 15.96 5.11
CA PHE A 297 -9.22 14.51 5.20
C PHE A 297 -7.78 14.13 4.87
N THR A 298 -7.31 13.00 5.39
CA THR A 298 -6.00 12.46 4.99
C THR A 298 -6.18 11.47 3.86
N ARG A 299 -5.60 11.74 2.68
CA ARG A 299 -5.58 10.82 1.56
C ARG A 299 -4.23 10.09 1.52
N LEU A 300 -4.27 8.78 1.68
CA LEU A 300 -3.11 7.91 1.56
C LEU A 300 -2.95 7.48 0.11
N HIS A 301 -1.72 7.52 -0.38
CA HIS A 301 -1.34 7.10 -1.71
C HIS A 301 -0.22 6.08 -1.66
N ASN A 302 -0.23 5.15 -2.61
CA ASN A 302 0.88 4.22 -2.79
C ASN A 302 1.44 4.24 -4.22
N ALA A 303 2.67 3.73 -4.38
CA ALA A 303 3.32 3.61 -5.69
C ALA A 303 2.60 2.68 -6.70
N ARG A 304 1.55 1.96 -6.28
CA ARG A 304 0.71 1.15 -7.18
C ARG A 304 -0.42 1.96 -7.82
N GLY A 305 -0.50 3.27 -7.52
CA GLY A 305 -1.56 4.15 -8.00
C GLY A 305 -2.87 4.00 -7.24
N GLN A 306 -2.87 3.29 -6.11
CA GLN A 306 -4.04 3.21 -5.24
C GLN A 306 -4.06 4.42 -4.32
N SER A 307 -5.25 4.96 -4.09
CA SER A 307 -5.45 6.04 -3.13
C SER A 307 -6.69 5.76 -2.31
N ALA A 308 -6.60 5.95 -1.01
CA ALA A 308 -7.73 5.82 -0.09
C ALA A 308 -7.72 6.97 0.91
N VAL A 309 -8.89 7.44 1.30
CA VAL A 309 -9.04 8.37 2.42
C VAL A 309 -9.02 7.57 3.71
N ALA A 310 -8.19 8.03 4.64
CA ALA A 310 -7.97 7.41 5.93
C ALA A 310 -8.48 8.33 7.03
N SER A 311 -9.33 7.79 7.90
CA SER A 311 -9.82 8.49 9.08
C SER A 311 -9.77 7.56 10.28
N LEU A 312 -9.18 8.02 11.39
CA LEU A 312 -9.26 7.29 12.65
C LEU A 312 -10.68 7.40 13.19
N VAL A 313 -11.26 6.29 13.65
CA VAL A 313 -12.62 6.23 14.17
C VAL A 313 -12.65 5.62 15.57
N LYS A 314 -13.46 6.20 16.44
CA LYS A 314 -13.76 5.72 17.79
C LYS A 314 -15.22 5.28 17.84
N ILE A 315 -15.44 3.97 17.83
CA ILE A 315 -16.75 3.34 17.81
C ILE A 315 -17.18 3.10 19.27
N SER A 316 -18.26 3.75 19.70
CA SER A 316 -18.85 3.46 21.03
C SER A 316 -19.61 2.14 21.01
N THR A 317 -19.46 1.34 22.06
CA THR A 317 -20.34 0.18 22.32
C THR A 317 -21.30 0.53 23.46
N PRO A 318 -22.58 0.11 23.42
CA PRO A 318 -23.29 -0.52 22.30
C PRO A 318 -23.67 0.50 21.21
N PHE A 319 -23.87 -0.02 19.98
CA PHE A 319 -24.22 0.76 18.78
C PHE A 319 -25.65 0.48 18.34
#